data_AF-A0A0H2ZVY0-F1
#
_entry.id   AF-A0A0H2ZVY0-F1
#
_cell.length_a   1.000
_cell.length_b   1.000
_cell.length_c   1.000
_cell.angle_alpha   90.00
_cell.angle_beta   90.00
_cell.angle_gamma   90.00
#
_symmetry.space_group_name_H-M   'P 1'
#
loop_
_entity.id
_entity.type
_entity.pdbx_description
1 polymer ?
#
loop_
_entity_poly.entity_id
_entity_poly.type
_entity_poly.pdbx_seq_one_letter_code
_entity_poly.pdbx_strand_id
1 'polypeptide(L)'
;MRTIRTAAAFSSGLYLRVVGFPGDCSFGIAPSSFPRSGASRISRAIHVLLEFYRYPAEHWIHLRTTNPIESTFATVRLRTKVTKGPGSRAAGIAMAYKLIDAAQARWRAVNAPHLVALVRAGAVFHKGKLLERPVDITPPEPAESAETEVA
;
A
#
# COMPACT_ATOMS: atom_id res chain seq x y z
N MET A 1 45.59 -3.15 34.18
CA MET A 1 44.66 -2.28 34.95
C MET A 1 44.87 -0.83 34.51
N ARG A 2 43.76 -0.08 34.36
CA ARG A 2 43.60 1.31 33.83
C ARG A 2 43.69 1.42 32.29
N THR A 3 42.79 2.07 31.56
CA THR A 3 41.85 3.14 31.86
C THR A 3 40.58 3.08 31.00
N ILE A 4 39.49 3.61 31.57
CA ILE A 4 38.22 4.00 30.95
C ILE A 4 38.51 4.92 29.75
N ARG A 5 38.12 4.51 28.54
CA ARG A 5 38.14 5.38 27.34
C ARG A 5 36.73 5.86 27.02
N THR A 6 36.48 7.08 27.49
CA THR A 6 35.79 8.19 26.80
C THR A 6 34.55 7.86 25.97
N ALA A 7 33.37 8.08 26.55
CA ALA A 7 32.14 8.30 25.80
C ALA A 7 32.24 9.66 25.07
N ALA A 8 32.36 9.64 23.74
CA ALA A 8 32.20 10.84 22.95
C ALA A 8 30.72 11.24 22.97
N ALA A 9 30.41 12.34 23.64
CA ALA A 9 29.11 12.99 23.55
C ALA A 9 28.85 13.35 22.08
N PHE A 10 27.93 12.63 21.44
CA PHE A 10 27.45 12.98 20.11
C PHE A 10 26.61 14.24 20.28
N SER A 11 27.25 15.41 20.10
CA SER A 11 26.60 16.70 20.20
C SER A 11 25.39 16.74 19.26
N SER A 12 24.24 17.14 19.79
CA SER A 12 22.96 17.29 19.07
C SER A 12 23.08 18.14 17.80
N GLY A 13 24.09 19.01 17.70
CA GLY A 13 24.37 19.80 16.50
C GLY A 13 24.86 19.00 15.29
N LEU A 14 25.50 17.85 15.51
CA LEU A 14 25.97 16.97 14.43
C LEU A 14 24.82 16.13 13.84
N TYR A 15 23.84 15.78 14.67
CA TYR A 15 22.64 15.06 14.23
C TYR A 15 21.73 15.96 13.36
N LEU A 16 21.60 17.24 13.73
CA LEU A 16 20.83 18.22 12.95
C LEU A 16 21.43 18.50 11.56
N ARG A 17 22.75 18.38 11.39
CA ARG A 17 23.44 18.56 10.10
C ARG A 17 23.32 17.34 9.18
N VAL A 18 23.19 16.15 9.74
CA VAL A 18 23.07 14.89 9.00
C VAL A 18 21.63 14.64 8.55
N VAL A 19 20.64 14.99 9.38
CA VAL A 19 19.23 14.62 9.13
C VAL A 19 18.41 15.75 8.52
N GLY A 20 18.84 17.02 8.64
CA GLY A 20 18.17 18.16 8.02
C GLY A 20 16.76 18.40 8.59
N PHE A 21 16.60 19.43 9.41
CA PHE A 21 15.28 19.81 9.94
C PHE A 21 14.40 20.37 8.79
N PRO A 22 13.13 19.93 8.64
CA PRO A 22 12.30 20.34 7.52
C PRO A 22 11.67 21.70 7.83
N GLY A 23 12.37 22.78 7.48
CA GLY A 23 11.83 24.14 7.56
C GLY A 23 11.43 24.71 6.20
N ASP A 24 12.13 24.33 5.12
CA ASP A 24 12.07 25.10 3.89
C ASP A 24 11.92 24.14 2.69
N CYS A 25 10.72 24.06 2.11
CA CYS A 25 10.45 23.31 0.88
C CYS A 25 11.04 24.00 -0.38
N SER A 26 12.18 24.68 -0.25
CA SER A 26 12.84 25.42 -1.33
C SER A 26 14.15 24.79 -1.81
N PHE A 27 14.61 23.70 -1.19
CA PHE A 27 15.76 22.96 -1.71
C PHE A 27 15.29 21.85 -2.65
N GLY A 28 15.53 22.05 -3.94
CA GLY A 28 15.20 21.10 -5.00
C GLY A 28 15.58 19.68 -4.60
N ILE A 29 14.58 18.79 -4.58
CA ILE A 29 14.77 17.37 -4.37
C ILE A 29 15.80 16.93 -5.41
N ALA A 30 17.01 16.61 -4.95
CA ALA A 30 18.05 16.08 -5.82
C ALA A 30 17.44 14.89 -6.57
N PRO A 31 17.59 14.82 -7.92
CA PRO A 31 17.02 13.72 -8.68
C PRO A 31 17.59 12.45 -8.07
N SER A 32 16.70 11.64 -7.47
CA SER A 32 17.09 10.37 -6.86
C SER A 32 17.98 9.63 -7.86
N SER A 33 19.13 9.12 -7.41
CA SER A 33 20.12 8.40 -8.22
C SER A 33 19.51 7.30 -9.11
N PHE A 34 18.28 6.88 -8.82
CA PHE A 34 17.47 6.02 -9.66
C PHE A 34 16.43 6.86 -10.47
N PRO A 35 16.65 7.12 -11.77
CA PRO A 35 15.74 7.93 -12.60
C PRO A 35 14.35 7.28 -12.77
N ARG A 36 14.23 5.99 -12.45
CA ARG A 36 12.98 5.19 -12.47
C ARG A 36 12.58 4.69 -11.07
N SER A 37 13.01 5.41 -10.04
CA SER A 37 12.71 5.17 -8.62
C SER A 37 11.24 4.85 -8.33
N GLY A 38 11.02 4.08 -7.26
CA GLY A 38 9.70 3.95 -6.64
C GLY A 38 9.11 5.31 -6.25
N ALA A 39 9.93 6.24 -5.74
CA ALA A 39 9.46 7.57 -5.28
C ALA A 39 8.72 8.39 -6.36
N SER A 40 9.25 8.47 -7.58
CA SER A 40 8.59 9.19 -8.66
C SER A 40 7.35 8.46 -9.21
N ARG A 41 7.28 7.14 -9.06
CA ARG A 41 6.06 6.36 -9.38
C ARG A 41 4.99 6.49 -8.31
N ILE A 42 5.38 6.53 -7.03
CA ILE A 42 4.47 6.75 -5.91
C ILE A 42 3.79 8.11 -6.07
N SER A 43 4.57 9.17 -6.32
CA SER A 43 4.03 10.53 -6.50
C SER A 43 3.02 10.61 -7.66
N ARG A 44 3.30 9.94 -8.79
CA ARG A 44 2.36 9.91 -9.94
C ARG A 44 1.12 9.05 -9.70
N ALA A 45 1.20 8.08 -8.78
CA ALA A 45 0.12 7.11 -8.52
C ALA A 45 -0.56 7.31 -7.16
N ILE A 46 -0.38 8.46 -6.51
CA ILE A 46 -0.92 8.73 -5.15
C ILE A 46 -2.42 8.41 -5.07
N HIS A 47 -3.22 8.91 -6.02
CA HIS A 47 -4.67 8.68 -6.02
C HIS A 47 -5.03 7.19 -6.08
N VAL A 48 -4.30 6.40 -6.88
CA VAL A 48 -4.52 4.95 -7.00
C VAL A 48 -4.09 4.22 -5.72
N LEU A 49 -3.02 4.68 -5.08
CA LEU A 49 -2.53 4.09 -3.82
C LEU A 49 -3.47 4.39 -2.65
N LEU A 50 -4.12 5.56 -2.63
CA LEU A 50 -5.04 5.95 -1.55
C LEU A 50 -6.42 5.27 -1.65
N GLU A 51 -6.82 4.81 -2.84
CA GLU A 51 -8.05 4.00 -3.03
C GLU A 51 -8.07 2.75 -2.13
N PHE A 52 -6.90 2.24 -1.76
CA PHE A 52 -6.72 1.17 -0.78
C PHE A 52 -7.51 1.38 0.53
N TYR A 53 -7.65 2.61 1.01
CA TYR A 53 -8.32 2.90 2.30
C TYR A 53 -9.85 2.80 2.23
N ARG A 54 -10.42 2.63 1.03
CA ARG A 54 -11.86 2.40 0.81
C ARG A 54 -12.25 0.92 0.96
N TYR A 55 -11.30 0.04 1.23
CA TYR A 55 -11.56 -1.38 1.52
C TYR A 55 -11.58 -1.65 3.03
N PRO A 56 -12.30 -2.70 3.48
CA PRO A 56 -12.35 -3.12 4.89
C PRO A 56 -10.97 -3.39 5.48
N ALA A 57 -10.80 -3.10 6.78
CA ALA A 57 -9.53 -3.27 7.47
C ALA A 57 -9.05 -4.74 7.51
N GLU A 58 -9.99 -5.68 7.56
CA GLU A 58 -9.77 -7.12 7.57
C GLU A 58 -9.09 -7.61 6.28
N HIS A 59 -9.31 -6.90 5.17
CA HIS A 59 -8.75 -7.23 3.86
C HIS A 59 -7.37 -6.60 3.63
N TRP A 60 -6.97 -5.60 4.42
CA TRP A 60 -5.68 -4.90 4.25
C TRP A 60 -4.47 -5.82 4.34
N ILE A 61 -4.55 -6.90 5.12
CA ILE A 61 -3.47 -7.89 5.20
C ILE A 61 -3.22 -8.58 3.85
N HIS A 62 -4.27 -8.82 3.07
CA HIS A 62 -4.19 -9.48 1.77
C HIS A 62 -3.84 -8.51 0.64
N LEU A 63 -4.29 -7.25 0.75
CA LEU A 63 -4.04 -6.22 -0.24
C LEU A 63 -2.63 -5.59 -0.15
N ARG A 64 -1.99 -5.61 1.03
CA ARG A 64 -0.62 -5.08 1.21
C ARG A 64 0.48 -6.05 0.74
N THR A 65 0.12 -7.28 0.39
CA THR A 65 1.06 -8.30 -0.07
C THR A 65 0.79 -8.68 -1.52
N THR A 66 1.85 -9.00 -2.25
CA THR A 66 1.76 -9.55 -3.60
C THR A 66 1.67 -11.08 -3.60
N ASN A 67 1.71 -11.73 -2.42
CA ASN A 67 1.70 -13.19 -2.28
C ASN A 67 0.53 -13.88 -3.00
N PRO A 68 -0.73 -13.38 -2.95
CA PRO A 68 -1.85 -14.01 -3.66
C PRO A 68 -1.63 -14.11 -5.16
N ILE A 69 -0.87 -13.18 -5.74
CA ILE A 69 -0.54 -13.16 -7.17
C ILE A 69 0.76 -13.92 -7.42
N GLU A 70 1.81 -13.66 -6.65
CA GLU A 70 3.12 -14.27 -6.87
C GLU A 70 3.13 -15.79 -6.62
N SER A 71 2.45 -16.25 -5.56
CA SER A 71 2.41 -17.67 -5.20
C SER A 71 1.66 -18.52 -6.24
N THR A 72 0.62 -17.98 -6.88
CA THR A 72 -0.15 -18.69 -7.91
C THR A 72 0.65 -18.83 -9.20
N PHE A 73 1.41 -17.80 -9.58
CA PHE A 73 2.28 -17.86 -10.76
C PHE A 73 3.65 -18.52 -10.51
N ALA A 74 4.05 -18.74 -9.26
CA ALA A 74 5.33 -19.38 -8.93
C ALA A 74 5.46 -20.78 -9.55
N THR A 75 4.39 -21.57 -9.53
CA THR A 75 4.35 -22.92 -10.10
C THR A 75 4.49 -22.90 -11.63
N VAL A 76 3.81 -21.96 -12.29
CA VAL A 76 3.88 -21.75 -13.74
C VAL A 76 5.31 -21.36 -14.16
N ARG A 77 5.93 -20.44 -13.43
CA ARG A 77 7.32 -20.03 -13.67
C ARG A 77 8.29 -21.18 -13.46
N LEU A 78 8.11 -21.95 -12.38
CA LEU A 78 8.93 -23.14 -12.10
C LEU A 78 8.85 -24.14 -13.24
N ARG A 79 7.63 -24.49 -13.68
CA ARG A 79 7.44 -25.46 -14.76
C ARG A 79 8.04 -24.98 -16.08
N THR A 80 7.83 -23.70 -16.42
CA THR A 80 8.41 -23.08 -17.62
C THR A 80 9.93 -23.14 -17.62
N LYS A 81 10.57 -22.94 -16.45
CA LYS A 81 12.03 -23.07 -16.30
C LYS A 81 12.50 -24.51 -16.53
N VAL A 82 11.78 -25.50 -15.97
CA VAL A 82 12.11 -26.93 -16.13
C VAL A 82 11.94 -27.40 -17.58
N THR A 83 10.87 -26.99 -18.27
CA THR A 83 10.61 -27.39 -19.66
C THR A 83 11.37 -26.57 -20.69
N LYS A 84 12.15 -25.56 -20.28
CA LYS A 84 12.83 -24.59 -21.16
C LYS A 84 11.86 -23.87 -22.10
N GLY A 85 10.69 -23.52 -21.57
CA GLY A 85 9.63 -22.83 -22.30
C GLY A 85 8.50 -23.75 -22.77
N PRO A 86 7.36 -23.16 -23.19
CA PRO A 86 6.28 -23.90 -23.83
C PRO A 86 6.56 -24.01 -25.33
N GLY A 87 6.61 -25.23 -25.87
CA GLY A 87 6.91 -25.47 -27.29
C GLY A 87 5.97 -24.77 -28.29
N SER A 88 4.81 -24.31 -27.83
CA SER A 88 3.91 -23.42 -28.58
C SER A 88 3.16 -22.48 -27.64
N ARG A 89 2.65 -21.35 -28.16
CA ARG A 89 1.84 -20.39 -27.37
C ARG A 89 0.60 -21.06 -26.78
N ALA A 90 -0.11 -21.87 -27.58
CA ALA A 90 -1.30 -22.59 -27.13
C ALA A 90 -0.98 -23.58 -26.01
N ALA A 91 0.12 -24.33 -26.13
CA ALA A 91 0.57 -25.24 -25.09
C ALA A 91 0.94 -24.51 -23.79
N GLY A 92 1.57 -23.34 -23.89
CA GLY A 92 1.90 -22.52 -22.72
C GLY A 92 0.68 -22.02 -21.96
N ILE A 93 -0.35 -21.55 -22.69
CA ILE A 93 -1.61 -21.10 -22.09
C ILE A 93 -2.34 -22.29 -21.45
N ALA A 94 -2.44 -23.43 -22.14
CA ALA A 94 -3.07 -24.63 -21.59
C ALA A 94 -2.35 -25.15 -20.34
N MET A 95 -1.01 -25.13 -20.33
CA MET A 95 -0.19 -25.48 -19.18
C MET A 95 -0.44 -24.53 -18.00
N ALA A 96 -0.42 -23.21 -18.23
CA ALA A 96 -0.69 -22.23 -17.18
C ALA A 96 -2.09 -22.41 -16.59
N TYR A 97 -3.10 -22.58 -17.45
CA TYR A 97 -4.48 -22.84 -17.04
C TYR A 97 -4.56 -24.07 -16.11
N LYS A 98 -4.01 -25.21 -16.53
CA LYS A 98 -4.08 -26.44 -15.74
C LYS A 98 -3.31 -26.37 -14.41
N LEU A 99 -2.19 -25.66 -14.37
CA LEU A 99 -1.44 -25.46 -13.13
C LEU A 99 -2.18 -24.54 -12.15
N ILE A 100 -2.85 -23.50 -12.65
CA ILE A 100 -3.65 -22.58 -11.83
C ILE A 100 -4.93 -23.28 -11.34
N ASP A 101 -5.60 -24.04 -12.21
CA ASP A 101 -6.78 -24.86 -11.89
C ASP A 101 -6.47 -25.84 -10.74
N ALA A 102 -5.33 -26.53 -10.81
CA ALA A 102 -4.87 -27.39 -9.72
C ALA A 102 -4.52 -26.62 -8.43
N ALA A 103 -3.98 -25.41 -8.55
CA ALA A 103 -3.63 -24.58 -7.39
C ALA A 103 -4.87 -24.03 -6.66
N GLN A 104 -5.98 -23.81 -7.37
CA GLN A 104 -7.22 -23.25 -6.83
C GLN A 104 -7.74 -24.04 -5.61
N ALA A 105 -7.64 -25.37 -5.63
CA ALA A 105 -8.11 -26.24 -4.55
C ALA A 105 -7.40 -25.97 -3.20
N ARG A 106 -6.22 -25.33 -3.22
CA ARG A 106 -5.41 -25.02 -2.04
C ARG A 106 -5.53 -23.58 -1.55
N TRP A 107 -6.29 -22.74 -2.24
CA TRP A 107 -6.35 -21.32 -1.89
C TRP A 107 -7.07 -21.09 -0.58
N ARG A 108 -6.47 -20.24 0.25
CA ARG A 108 -7.05 -19.81 1.52
C ARG A 108 -8.13 -18.76 1.24
N ALA A 109 -9.27 -18.88 1.92
CA ALA A 109 -10.30 -17.85 1.89
C ALA A 109 -9.79 -16.52 2.47
N VAL A 110 -10.34 -15.42 1.95
CA VAL A 110 -10.10 -14.07 2.49
C VAL A 110 -10.67 -13.99 3.92
N ASN A 111 -10.04 -13.20 4.77
CA ASN A 111 -10.55 -12.96 6.12
C ASN A 111 -11.89 -12.21 6.04
N ALA A 112 -12.85 -12.55 6.91
CA ALA A 112 -14.18 -11.93 6.93
C ALA A 112 -14.91 -11.92 5.56
N PRO A 113 -15.21 -13.10 4.97
CA PRO A 113 -15.76 -13.20 3.62
C PRO A 113 -17.15 -12.53 3.46
N HIS A 114 -17.90 -12.33 4.54
CA HIS A 114 -19.17 -11.62 4.52
C HIS A 114 -19.03 -10.15 4.09
N LEU A 115 -17.89 -9.51 4.36
CA LEU A 115 -17.62 -8.11 3.96
C LEU A 115 -17.39 -7.97 2.44
N VAL A 116 -17.02 -9.06 1.75
CA VAL A 116 -16.85 -9.06 0.29
C VAL A 116 -18.17 -8.76 -0.42
N ALA A 117 -19.30 -9.22 0.11
CA ALA A 117 -20.61 -8.91 -0.45
C ALA A 117 -20.92 -7.40 -0.37
N LEU A 118 -20.56 -6.75 0.74
CA LEU A 118 -20.74 -5.31 0.93
C LEU A 118 -19.84 -4.49 0.00
N VAL A 119 -18.59 -4.92 -0.16
CA VAL A 119 -17.66 -4.31 -1.13
C VAL A 119 -18.20 -4.44 -2.55
N ARG A 120 -18.76 -5.61 -2.92
CA ARG A 120 -19.40 -5.82 -4.24
C ARG A 120 -20.67 -4.99 -4.43
N ALA A 121 -21.41 -4.72 -3.36
CA ALA A 121 -22.58 -3.86 -3.37
C ALA A 121 -22.23 -2.36 -3.44
N GLY A 122 -20.93 -2.00 -3.37
CA GLY A 122 -20.48 -0.61 -3.44
C GLY A 122 -20.59 0.16 -2.13
N ALA A 123 -20.66 -0.53 -0.98
CA ALA A 123 -20.67 0.13 0.31
C ALA A 123 -19.40 0.98 0.53
N VAL A 124 -19.56 2.15 1.15
CA VAL A 124 -18.45 3.07 1.42
C VAL A 124 -17.81 2.70 2.75
N PHE A 125 -16.49 2.43 2.71
CA PHE A 125 -15.69 2.28 3.92
C PHE A 125 -14.81 3.50 4.11
N HIS A 126 -14.77 4.03 5.33
CA HIS A 126 -13.82 5.07 5.71
C HIS A 126 -12.81 4.49 6.68
N LYS A 127 -11.52 4.49 6.28
CA LYS A 127 -10.42 3.89 7.06
C LYS A 127 -10.72 2.45 7.50
N GLY A 128 -11.38 1.68 6.62
CA GLY A 128 -11.67 0.27 6.85
C GLY A 128 -12.89 -0.04 7.74
N LYS A 129 -13.66 0.97 8.17
CA LYS A 129 -14.94 0.78 8.87
C LYS A 129 -16.11 1.05 7.92
N LEU A 130 -17.15 0.22 8.00
CA LEU A 130 -18.39 0.43 7.25
C LEU A 130 -19.08 1.70 7.76
N LEU A 131 -19.45 2.59 6.86
CA LEU A 131 -20.29 3.74 7.18
C LEU A 131 -21.75 3.37 6.92
N GLU A 132 -22.52 3.18 7.99
CA GLU A 132 -23.97 2.96 7.90
C GLU A 132 -24.72 4.26 7.55
N ARG A 133 -24.11 5.43 7.77
CA ARG A 133 -24.65 6.75 7.40
C ARG A 133 -23.54 7.67 6.86
N PRO A 134 -23.71 8.36 5.71
CA PRO A 134 -22.66 9.15 5.07
C PRO A 134 -22.39 10.55 5.68
N VAL A 135 -23.06 10.95 6.77
CA VAL A 135 -23.00 12.34 7.29
C VAL A 135 -21.74 12.66 8.09
N ASP A 136 -21.00 11.66 8.57
CA ASP A 136 -19.88 11.89 9.50
C ASP A 136 -18.60 12.43 8.82
N ILE A 137 -18.61 12.59 7.48
CA ILE A 137 -17.47 13.08 6.69
C ILE A 137 -17.71 14.47 6.11
N THR A 138 -18.94 15.01 6.17
CA THR A 138 -19.17 16.40 5.78
C THR A 138 -18.59 17.27 6.90
N PRO A 139 -17.54 18.08 6.65
CA PRO A 139 -17.15 19.10 7.61
C PRO A 139 -18.41 19.93 7.93
N PRO A 140 -18.68 20.29 9.19
CA PRO A 140 -19.77 21.22 9.46
C PRO A 140 -19.53 22.42 8.54
N GLU A 141 -20.53 22.78 7.72
CA GLU A 141 -20.46 24.03 6.98
C GLU A 141 -20.05 25.13 7.95
N PRO A 142 -19.09 26.01 7.58
CA PRO A 142 -18.71 27.10 8.47
C PRO A 142 -20.00 27.87 8.76
N ALA A 143 -20.39 27.87 10.04
CA ALA A 143 -21.63 28.48 10.49
C ALA A 143 -21.73 29.87 9.88
N GLU A 144 -22.71 30.02 8.99
CA GLU A 144 -23.20 31.30 8.52
C GLU A 144 -23.34 32.19 9.75
N SER A 145 -22.64 33.31 9.70
CA SER A 145 -22.62 34.36 10.72
C SER A 145 -24.04 34.82 11.04
N ALA A 146 -24.66 34.20 12.03
CA ALA A 146 -25.86 34.71 12.68
C ALA A 146 -25.45 35.78 13.72
N GLU A 147 -25.43 37.02 13.22
CA GLU A 147 -25.82 38.29 13.85
C GLU A 147 -26.23 38.27 15.35
N THR A 148 -25.71 39.22 16.16
CA THR A 148 -26.45 40.35 16.80
C THR A 148 -25.74 40.92 18.05
N GLU A 149 -25.48 42.24 17.98
CA GLU A 149 -25.73 43.31 18.96
C GLU A 149 -25.94 42.97 20.46
N VAL A 150 -25.24 43.70 21.35
CA VAL A 150 -25.56 44.18 22.73
C VAL A 150 -24.20 44.45 23.41
N ALA A 151 -23.79 45.62 23.95
CA ALA A 151 -24.41 46.89 24.35
C ALA A 151 -23.36 48.02 24.24
#